data_AF-A0A803NWH1-F1
#
_entry.id   AF-A0A803NWH1-F1
#
_cell.length_a   1.000
_cell.length_b   1.000
_cell.length_c   1.000
_cell.angle_alpha   90.00
_cell.angle_beta   90.00
_cell.angle_gamma   90.00
#
_symmetry.space_group_name_H-M   'P 1'
#
loop_
_entity.id
_entity.type
_entity.pdbx_description
1 polymer ?
#
loop_
_entity_poly.entity_id
_entity_poly.type
_entity_poly.pdbx_seq_one_letter_code
_entity_poly.pdbx_strand_id
1 'polypeptide(L)'
;MMSRLSLSHGLKPREVSAMKDCVEELSETVDELRRSIGEMSKLKGHNADFKLMINDIQTWVSAALTDENTCSDGFQGKTLNGNLKTVVRGRIVNVAQLTSNALALINRYALIRG
;
A
#
# COMPACT_ATOMS: atom_id res chain seq x y z
N MET A 1 -7.70 11.44 3.65
CA MET A 1 -9.02 11.24 2.98
C MET A 1 -9.73 10.02 3.54
N MET A 2 -9.08 8.85 3.61
CA MET A 2 -9.59 7.66 4.33
C MET A 2 -9.83 7.94 5.82
N SER A 3 -8.92 8.66 6.48
CA SER A 3 -9.08 9.10 7.87
C SER A 3 -10.24 10.08 8.11
N ARG A 4 -10.83 10.68 7.05
CA ARG A 4 -12.06 11.47 7.19
C ARG A 4 -13.30 10.59 7.05
N LEU A 5 -13.23 9.55 6.21
CA LEU A 5 -14.28 8.54 6.09
C LEU A 5 -14.44 7.75 7.40
N SER A 6 -13.34 7.47 8.12
CA SER A 6 -13.36 6.82 9.44
C SER A 6 -14.08 7.61 10.54
N LEU A 7 -14.21 8.92 10.38
CA LEU A 7 -14.86 9.83 11.33
C LEU A 7 -16.28 10.22 10.89
N SER A 8 -16.81 9.59 9.84
CA SER A 8 -18.16 9.92 9.35
C SER A 8 -19.24 9.46 10.33
N HIS A 9 -20.24 10.31 10.54
CA HIS A 9 -21.38 10.00 11.39
C HIS A 9 -22.30 8.99 10.69
N GLY A 10 -22.84 8.03 11.45
CA GLY A 10 -23.77 7.01 10.92
C GLY A 10 -23.12 5.68 10.54
N LEU A 11 -21.81 5.51 10.78
CA LEU A 11 -21.15 4.21 10.64
C LEU A 11 -21.55 3.24 11.75
N LYS A 12 -21.76 1.98 11.39
CA LYS A 12 -21.93 0.88 12.35
C LYS A 12 -20.59 0.61 13.06
N PRO A 13 -20.59 0.09 14.30
CA PRO A 13 -19.35 -0.22 15.02
C PRO A 13 -18.36 -1.08 14.23
N ARG A 14 -18.85 -2.05 13.44
CA ARG A 14 -18.01 -2.90 12.59
C ARG A 14 -17.39 -2.16 11.41
N GLU A 15 -18.10 -1.17 10.85
CA GLU A 15 -17.58 -0.31 9.79
C GLU A 15 -16.52 0.65 10.32
N VAL A 16 -16.69 1.15 11.55
CA VAL A 16 -15.68 1.95 12.25
C VAL A 16 -14.41 1.14 12.49
N SER A 17 -14.53 -0.10 12.99
CA SER A 17 -13.38 -0.98 13.19
C SER A 17 -12.64 -1.24 11.87
N ALA A 18 -13.35 -1.72 10.84
CA ALA A 18 -12.74 -2.01 9.54
C ALA A 18 -12.06 -0.79 8.91
N MET A 19 -12.62 0.42 9.12
CA MET A 19 -11.97 1.64 8.64
C MET A 19 -10.75 2.03 9.46
N LYS A 20 -10.76 1.81 10.78
CA LYS A 20 -9.58 2.03 11.62
C LYS A 20 -8.44 1.11 11.17
N ASP A 21 -8.73 -0.17 11.00
CA ASP A 21 -7.78 -1.18 10.54
C ASP A 21 -7.23 -0.78 9.15
N CYS A 22 -8.11 -0.41 8.21
CA CYS A 22 -7.66 0.05 6.89
C CYS A 22 -6.79 1.32 6.94
N VAL A 23 -7.07 2.27 7.85
CA VAL A 23 -6.24 3.48 7.98
C VAL A 23 -4.86 3.13 8.55
N GLU A 24 -4.77 2.13 9.41
CA GLU A 24 -3.51 1.59 9.94
C GLU A 24 -2.68 0.95 8.82
N GLU A 25 -3.27 0.01 8.06
CA GLU A 25 -2.64 -0.63 6.90
C GLU A 25 -2.14 0.40 5.88
N LEU A 26 -2.95 1.42 5.56
CA LEU A 26 -2.54 2.48 4.63
C LEU A 26 -1.46 3.42 5.20
N SER A 27 -1.32 3.49 6.52
CA SER A 27 -0.23 4.26 7.15
C SER A 27 1.09 3.50 7.01
N GLU A 28 1.07 2.19 7.25
CA GLU A 28 2.21 1.29 7.01
C GLU A 28 2.63 1.32 5.52
N THR A 29 1.67 1.19 4.60
CA THR A 29 1.88 1.38 3.15
C THR A 29 2.66 2.66 2.84
N VAL A 30 2.30 3.79 3.45
CA VAL A 30 2.98 5.08 3.23
C VAL A 30 4.42 5.05 3.73
N ASP A 31 4.66 4.46 4.90
CA ASP A 31 5.99 4.39 5.50
C ASP A 31 6.91 3.43 4.74
N GLU A 32 6.39 2.32 4.25
CA GLU A 32 7.11 1.39 3.37
C GLU A 32 7.48 2.02 2.03
N LEU A 33 6.54 2.72 1.38
CA LEU A 33 6.82 3.46 0.15
C LEU A 33 7.86 4.58 0.38
N ARG A 34 7.83 5.25 1.53
CA ARG A 34 8.85 6.25 1.90
C ARG A 34 10.23 5.62 2.09
N ARG A 35 10.32 4.45 2.74
CA ARG A 35 11.57 3.70 2.87
C ARG A 35 12.12 3.31 1.51
N SER A 36 11.27 2.80 0.61
CA SER A 36 11.62 2.49 -0.78
C SER A 36 12.21 3.70 -1.52
N ILE A 37 11.56 4.86 -1.45
CA ILE A 37 12.04 6.10 -2.07
C ILE A 37 13.39 6.53 -1.45
N GLY A 38 13.51 6.44 -0.12
CA GLY A 38 14.73 6.76 0.60
C GLY A 38 15.91 5.89 0.15
N GLU A 39 15.69 4.59 -0.03
CA GLU A 39 16.72 3.65 -0.47
C GLU A 39 17.05 3.83 -1.96
N MET A 40 16.05 4.06 -2.80
CA MET A 40 16.25 4.42 -4.21
C MET A 40 17.14 5.65 -4.37
N SER A 41 17.01 6.64 -3.49
CA SER A 41 17.81 7.87 -3.56
C SER A 41 19.32 7.64 -3.33
N LYS A 42 19.67 6.50 -2.72
CA LYS A 42 21.05 6.06 -2.46
C LYS A 42 21.64 5.25 -3.63
N LEU A 43 20.82 4.84 -4.60
CA LEU A 43 21.27 4.13 -5.81
C LEU A 43 22.02 5.10 -6.75
N LYS A 44 23.28 5.42 -6.43
CA LYS A 44 24.17 6.26 -7.25
C LYS A 44 25.44 5.50 -7.61
N GLY A 45 25.81 5.51 -8.90
CA GLY A 45 27.05 4.92 -9.40
C GLY A 45 27.10 3.38 -9.35
N HIS A 46 28.30 2.81 -9.40
CA HIS A 46 28.52 1.40 -9.08
C HIS A 46 28.53 1.24 -7.56
N ASN A 47 27.40 0.82 -7.01
CA ASN A 47 27.28 0.51 -5.59
C ASN A 47 27.43 -1.01 -5.38
N ALA A 48 28.37 -1.43 -4.55
CA ALA A 48 28.58 -2.84 -4.22
C ALA A 48 27.33 -3.47 -3.58
N ASP A 49 26.50 -2.67 -2.93
CA ASP A 49 25.28 -3.11 -2.24
C ASP A 49 24.03 -3.01 -3.13
N PHE A 50 24.17 -2.71 -4.42
CA PHE A 50 23.04 -2.49 -5.34
C PHE A 50 21.96 -3.58 -5.24
N LYS A 51 22.37 -4.86 -5.23
CA LYS A 51 21.45 -5.99 -5.14
C LYS A 51 20.67 -6.01 -3.83
N LEU A 52 21.33 -5.74 -2.71
CA LEU A 52 20.67 -5.70 -1.40
C LEU A 52 19.68 -4.55 -1.33
N MET A 53 20.07 -3.36 -1.77
CA MET A 53 19.19 -2.18 -1.80
C MET A 53 17.94 -2.42 -2.66
N ILE A 54 18.11 -3.03 -3.84
CA ILE A 54 16.98 -3.38 -4.72
C ILE A 54 16.06 -4.41 -4.06
N ASN A 55 16.61 -5.43 -3.39
CA ASN A 55 15.81 -6.42 -2.68
C ASN A 55 14.99 -5.78 -1.55
N ASP A 56 15.58 -4.84 -0.80
CA ASP A 56 14.88 -4.11 0.27
C ASP A 56 13.73 -3.27 -0.31
N ILE A 57 13.98 -2.54 -1.40
CA ILE A 57 12.96 -1.76 -2.12
C ILE A 57 11.83 -2.67 -2.61
N GLN A 58 12.15 -3.80 -3.24
CA GLN A 58 11.15 -4.77 -3.70
C GLN A 58 10.31 -5.31 -2.55
N THR A 59 10.95 -5.60 -1.41
CA THR A 59 10.28 -6.10 -0.21
C THR A 59 9.26 -5.08 0.30
N TRP A 60 9.66 -3.82 0.51
CA TRP A 60 8.77 -2.79 1.03
C TRP A 60 7.65 -2.42 0.06
N VAL A 61 7.91 -2.35 -1.25
CA VAL A 61 6.82 -2.08 -2.22
C VAL A 61 5.85 -3.27 -2.31
N SER A 62 6.33 -4.50 -2.15
CA SER A 62 5.45 -5.69 -2.11
C SER A 62 4.62 -5.76 -0.83
N ALA A 63 5.19 -5.34 0.30
CA ALA A 63 4.49 -5.22 1.57
C ALA A 63 3.40 -4.13 1.47
N ALA A 64 3.71 -2.98 0.87
CA ALA A 64 2.74 -1.90 0.68
C ALA A 64 1.52 -2.37 -0.14
N LEU A 65 1.77 -3.16 -1.18
CA LEU A 65 0.70 -3.78 -1.97
C LEU A 65 -0.11 -4.81 -1.17
N THR A 66 0.53 -5.51 -0.23
CA THR A 66 -0.13 -6.47 0.66
C THR A 66 -1.06 -5.74 1.63
N ASP A 67 -0.59 -4.67 2.27
CA ASP A 67 -1.37 -3.85 3.21
C ASP A 67 -2.59 -3.22 2.55
N GLU A 68 -2.42 -2.71 1.32
CA GLU A 68 -3.54 -2.20 0.51
C GLU A 68 -4.59 -3.30 0.28
N ASN A 69 -4.17 -4.52 -0.07
CA ASN A 69 -5.08 -5.66 -0.22
C ASN A 69 -5.73 -6.06 1.11
N THR A 70 -4.98 -6.07 2.22
CA THR A 70 -5.49 -6.33 3.58
C THR A 70 -6.57 -5.32 3.96
N CYS A 71 -6.36 -4.02 3.71
CA CYS A 71 -7.41 -3.01 3.90
C CYS A 71 -8.67 -3.37 3.10
N SER A 72 -8.55 -3.71 1.81
CA SER A 72 -9.70 -4.09 0.98
C SER A 72 -10.42 -5.32 1.54
N ASP A 73 -9.66 -6.29 2.03
CA ASP A 73 -10.14 -7.56 2.58
C ASP A 73 -10.89 -7.39 3.89
N GLY A 74 -10.52 -6.38 4.70
CA GLY A 74 -11.24 -5.98 5.91
C GLY A 74 -12.71 -5.59 5.67
N PHE A 75 -13.09 -5.25 4.43
CA PHE A 75 -14.47 -4.94 4.04
C PHE A 75 -15.18 -6.10 3.32
N GLN A 76 -14.56 -7.28 3.23
CA GLN A 76 -15.23 -8.47 2.72
C GLN A 76 -16.30 -9.00 3.71
N GLY A 77 -17.30 -9.70 3.19
CA GLY A 77 -18.41 -10.27 3.99
C GLY A 77 -19.73 -9.50 3.94
N LYS A 78 -20.83 -10.22 4.19
CA LYS A 78 -22.21 -9.75 3.98
C LYS A 78 -22.64 -8.61 4.91
N THR A 79 -21.95 -8.47 6.05
CA THR A 79 -22.27 -7.50 7.10
C THR A 79 -21.67 -6.11 6.85
N LEU A 80 -20.70 -6.01 5.94
CA LEU A 80 -20.03 -4.76 5.52
C LEU A 80 -20.43 -4.40 4.08
N ASN A 81 -21.65 -4.73 3.70
CA ASN A 81 -22.18 -4.39 2.38
C ASN A 81 -22.77 -2.98 2.40
N GLY A 82 -22.35 -2.13 1.46
CA GLY A 82 -22.89 -0.78 1.34
C GLY A 82 -22.01 0.18 0.54
N ASN A 83 -22.41 1.45 0.53
CA ASN A 83 -21.71 2.52 -0.16
C ASN A 83 -20.27 2.70 0.36
N LEU A 84 -20.05 2.55 1.67
CA LEU A 84 -18.74 2.67 2.30
C LEU A 84 -17.71 1.71 1.68
N LYS A 85 -18.06 0.42 1.59
CA LYS A 85 -17.21 -0.60 0.96
C LYS A 85 -16.87 -0.24 -0.48
N THR A 86 -17.84 0.24 -1.24
CA THR A 86 -17.63 0.62 -2.66
C THR A 86 -16.65 1.78 -2.76
N VAL A 87 -16.82 2.81 -1.92
CA VAL A 87 -15.93 3.97 -1.87
C VAL A 87 -14.51 3.58 -1.43
N VAL A 88 -14.37 2.75 -0.39
CA VAL A 88 -13.07 2.27 0.08
C VAL A 88 -12.39 1.45 -1.00
N ARG A 89 -13.06 0.43 -1.54
CA ARG A 89 -12.51 -0.45 -2.58
C ARG A 89 -12.06 0.33 -3.81
N GLY A 90 -12.86 1.29 -4.29
CA GLY A 90 -12.49 2.11 -5.45
C GLY A 90 -11.21 2.91 -5.23
N ARG A 91 -10.95 3.37 -3.99
CA ARG A 91 -9.71 4.07 -3.63
C ARG A 91 -8.54 3.11 -3.55
N ILE A 92 -8.71 2.01 -2.82
CA ILE A 92 -7.66 1.01 -2.62
C ILE A 92 -7.20 0.41 -3.94
N VAL A 93 -8.11 0.04 -4.84
CA VAL A 93 -7.75 -0.49 -6.16
C VAL A 93 -6.88 0.48 -6.95
N ASN A 94 -7.14 1.78 -6.84
CA ASN A 94 -6.31 2.79 -7.50
C ASN A 94 -4.90 2.84 -6.91
N VAL A 95 -4.77 2.85 -5.58
CA VAL A 95 -3.45 2.86 -4.92
C VAL A 95 -2.69 1.56 -5.23
N ALA A 96 -3.34 0.41 -5.11
CA ALA A 96 -2.79 -0.90 -5.47
C ALA A 96 -2.30 -0.99 -6.91
N GLN A 97 -3.02 -0.38 -7.85
CA GLN A 97 -2.56 -0.32 -9.23
C GLN A 97 -1.28 0.51 -9.36
N LEU A 98 -1.18 1.65 -8.68
CA LEU A 98 0.02 2.49 -8.70
C LEU A 98 1.22 1.79 -8.03
N THR A 99 1.00 1.14 -6.88
CA THR A 99 2.01 0.36 -6.16
C THR A 99 2.49 -0.82 -7.00
N SER A 100 1.57 -1.55 -7.66
CA SER A 100 1.90 -2.62 -8.61
C SER A 100 2.72 -2.12 -9.80
N ASN A 101 2.34 -0.98 -10.39
CA ASN A 101 3.10 -0.35 -11.48
C ASN A 101 4.53 0.01 -11.02
N ALA A 102 4.68 0.56 -9.81
CA ALA A 102 5.99 0.88 -9.23
C ALA A 102 6.85 -0.38 -9.06
N LEU A 103 6.29 -1.44 -8.49
CA LEU A 103 6.97 -2.73 -8.32
C LEU A 103 7.44 -3.31 -9.66
N ALA A 104 6.60 -3.23 -10.71
CA ALA A 104 6.97 -3.68 -12.04
C ALA A 104 8.16 -2.89 -12.61
N LEU A 105 8.19 -1.57 -12.43
CA LEU A 105 9.30 -0.72 -12.86
C LEU A 105 10.59 -1.03 -12.09
N ILE A 106 10.49 -1.25 -10.78
CA ILE A 106 11.62 -1.65 -9.92
C ILE A 106 12.21 -2.97 -10.39
N ASN A 107 11.35 -3.97 -10.62
CA ASN A 107 11.76 -5.28 -11.11
C ASN A 107 12.47 -5.16 -12.47
N ARG A 108 11.95 -4.31 -13.37
CA ARG A 108 12.59 -4.07 -14.66
C ARG A 108 13.93 -3.37 -14.53
N TYR A 109 14.05 -2.39 -13.63
CA TYR A 109 15.30 -1.69 -13.37
C TYR A 109 16.37 -2.63 -12.80
N ALA A 110 15.99 -3.50 -11.86
CA ALA A 110 16.85 -4.54 -11.30
C ALA A 110 17.45 -5.44 -12.38
N LEU A 111 16.63 -5.88 -13.35
CA LEU A 111 17.06 -6.73 -14.46
C LEU A 111 18.03 -6.05 -15.45
N ILE A 112 17.95 -4.73 -15.60
CA ILE A 112 18.79 -3.99 -16.55
C ILE A 112 20.15 -3.61 -15.92
N ARG A 113 20.18 -3.40 -14.60
CA ARG A 113 21.33 -2.84 -13.87
C ARG A 113 22.08 -3.84 -13.01
N GLY A 114 21.45 -4.95 -12.62
CA GLY A 114 22.09 -6.09 -11.95
C GLY A 114 22.65 -7.10 -12.94
#